data_AF-A0AAD2SJ90-F1
#
_entry.id   AF-A0AAD2SJ90-F1
#
_cell.length_a   1.000
_cell.length_b   1.000
_cell.length_c   1.000
_cell.angle_alpha   90.00
_cell.angle_beta   90.00
_cell.angle_gamma   90.00
#
_symmetry.space_group_name_H-M   'P 1'
#
loop_
_entity.id
_entity.type
_entity.pdbx_description
1 polymer ?
#
loop_
_entity_poly.entity_id
_entity_poly.type
_entity_poly.pdbx_seq_one_letter_code
_entity_poly.pdbx_strand_id
1 'polypeptide(L)' 'MKVYNFDKVISRDGTYSAKYNNKGREIIPLSVADMDIPVADFMVSELSVANQKGIYGYTLLSDD' A
#
# COMPACT_ATOMS: atom_id res chain seq x y z
N MET A 1 5.55 21.31 8.51
CA MET A 1 6.03 19.94 8.23
C MET A 1 4.94 18.98 8.67
N LYS A 2 4.53 18.04 7.82
CA LYS A 2 3.54 17.03 8.21
C LYS A 2 4.24 15.97 9.06
N VAL A 3 3.63 15.60 10.18
CA VAL A 3 4.15 14.54 11.06
C VAL A 3 3.51 13.23 10.65
N TYR A 4 4.33 12.23 10.32
CA TYR A 4 3.87 10.86 10.03
C TYR A 4 3.94 10.03 11.30
N ASN A 5 2.87 9.30 11.60
CA ASN A 5 2.84 8.37 12.73
C ASN A 5 3.21 6.96 12.25
N PHE A 6 4.50 6.62 12.31
CA PHE A 6 5.01 5.29 11.96
C PHE A 6 4.79 4.25 13.07
N ASP A 7 4.44 4.67 14.29
CA ASP A 7 4.11 3.77 15.41
C ASP A 7 2.68 3.22 15.34
N LYS A 8 1.87 3.73 14.39
CA LYS A 8 0.50 3.28 14.19
C LYS A 8 0.50 1.83 13.69
N VAL A 9 0.12 0.90 14.56
CA VAL A 9 -0.11 -0.50 14.20
C VAL A 9 -1.33 -0.60 13.26
N ILE A 10 -1.15 -1.25 12.12
CA ILE A 10 -2.20 -1.53 11.13
C ILE A 10 -2.34 -3.04 10.93
N SER A 11 -3.59 -3.53 10.87
CA SER A 11 -3.82 -4.91 10.44
C SER A 11 -3.66 -5.00 8.92
N ARG A 12 -2.97 -6.05 8.47
CA ARG A 12 -2.84 -6.42 7.05
C ARG A 12 -3.61 -7.70 6.72
N ASP A 13 -4.44 -8.18 7.63
CA ASP A 13 -5.32 -9.32 7.39
C ASP A 13 -6.43 -8.91 6.41
N GLY A 14 -6.75 -9.77 5.45
CA GLY A 14 -7.75 -9.48 4.41
C GLY A 14 -7.30 -8.48 3.35
N THR A 15 -6.06 -7.99 3.38
CA THR A 15 -5.53 -7.06 2.36
C THR A 15 -4.81 -7.77 1.20
N TYR A 16 -4.97 -9.09 1.08
CA TYR A 16 -4.28 -9.92 0.09
C TYR A 16 -2.74 -9.81 0.13
N SER A 17 -2.15 -9.54 1.30
CA SER A 17 -0.70 -9.35 1.45
C SER A 17 0.05 -10.67 1.34
N ALA A 18 1.04 -10.77 0.43
CA ALA A 18 1.92 -11.94 0.34
C ALA A 18 2.74 -12.17 1.64
N LYS A 19 3.12 -11.08 2.33
CA LYS A 19 3.82 -11.13 3.62
C LYS A 19 2.94 -11.74 4.72
N TYR A 20 1.63 -11.46 4.72
CA TYR A 20 0.71 -11.88 5.79
C TYR A 20 -0.16 -13.10 5.47
N ASN A 21 -0.46 -13.39 4.20
CA ASN A 21 -1.41 -14.44 3.82
C ASN A 21 -0.81 -15.86 3.88
N ASN A 22 0.49 -16.00 3.64
CA ASN A 22 1.14 -17.32 3.55
C ASN A 22 1.79 -17.76 4.88
N LYS A 23 1.39 -17.16 6.01
CA LYS A 23 1.96 -17.45 7.33
C LYS A 23 1.11 -18.46 8.10
N GLY A 24 1.76 -19.31 8.90
CA GLY A 24 1.08 -20.03 9.98
C GLY A 24 0.53 -19.06 11.03
N ARG A 25 -0.54 -19.45 11.75
CA ARG A 25 -1.26 -18.57 12.70
C ARG A 25 -0.38 -17.98 13.82
N GLU A 26 0.76 -18.60 14.12
CA GLU A 26 1.66 -18.23 15.24
C GLU A 26 2.98 -17.60 14.76
N ILE A 27 3.00 -17.04 13.54
CA ILE A 27 4.19 -16.44 12.95
C ILE A 27 4.04 -14.91 12.90
N ILE A 28 5.09 -14.20 13.35
CA ILE A 28 5.28 -12.76 13.08
C ILE A 28 5.98 -12.62 11.72
N PRO A 29 5.33 -12.05 10.69
CA PRO A 29 5.92 -11.97 9.36
C PRO A 29 7.00 -10.91 9.25
N LEU A 30 8.25 -11.35 9.06
CA LEU A 30 9.42 -10.48 8.86
C LEU A 30 10.23 -10.89 7.62
N SER A 31 9.62 -11.61 6.67
CA SER A 31 10.30 -12.23 5.53
C SER A 31 10.33 -11.36 4.27
N VAL A 32 9.16 -10.97 3.74
CA VAL A 32 9.04 -10.24 2.47
C VAL A 32 9.40 -8.77 2.66
N ALA A 33 10.17 -8.21 1.73
CA ALA A 33 10.63 -6.82 1.73
C ALA A 33 9.54 -5.81 1.28
N ASP A 34 8.38 -5.85 1.93
CA ASP A 34 7.38 -4.77 1.92
C ASP A 34 7.18 -4.25 3.35
N MET A 35 6.42 -3.16 3.50
CA MET A 35 6.31 -2.44 4.77
C MET A 35 4.95 -2.60 5.44
N ASP A 36 4.94 -2.47 6.77
CA ASP A 36 3.73 -2.48 7.60
C ASP A 36 3.31 -1.07 8.04
N ILE A 37 3.49 -0.10 7.13
CA ILE A 37 3.09 1.31 7.27
C ILE A 37 2.27 1.71 6.04
N PRO A 38 1.33 2.67 6.17
CA PRO A 38 0.58 3.16 5.02
C PRO A 38 1.50 3.89 4.03
N VAL A 39 1.13 3.86 2.75
CA VAL A 39 1.73 4.74 1.74
C VAL A 39 1.46 6.21 2.11
N ALA A 40 2.33 7.12 1.67
CA ALA A 40 2.16 8.55 1.92
C ALA A 40 0.80 9.07 1.41
N ASP A 41 0.16 9.95 2.19
CA ASP A 41 -1.19 10.46 1.91
C ASP A 41 -1.34 11.11 0.52
N PHE A 42 -0.26 11.71 -0.02
CA PHE A 42 -0.30 12.28 -1.37
C PHE A 42 -0.53 11.20 -2.43
N MET A 43 0.08 10.03 -2.29
CA MET A 43 -0.10 8.90 -3.21
C MET A 43 -1.54 8.39 -3.15
N VAL A 44 -2.13 8.28 -1.95
CA VAL A 44 -3.53 7.87 -1.80
C VAL A 44 -4.46 8.86 -2.51
N SER A 45 -4.18 10.15 -2.37
CA SER A 45 -4.98 11.22 -2.97
C SER A 45 -4.91 11.19 -4.50
N GLU A 46 -3.71 11.10 -5.07
CA GLU A 46 -3.50 11.02 -6.52
C GLU A 46 -4.12 9.75 -7.13
N LEU A 47 -3.98 8.60 -6.45
CA LEU A 47 -4.63 7.36 -6.87
C LEU A 47 -6.17 7.48 -6.84
N SER A 48 -6.73 8.17 -5.84
CA SER A 48 -8.17 8.44 -5.78
C SER A 48 -8.63 9.30 -6.95
N VAL A 49 -7.91 10.37 -7.27
CA VAL A 49 -8.20 11.24 -8.42
C VAL A 49 -8.12 10.44 -9.72
N ALA A 50 -7.09 9.61 -9.90
CA ALA A 50 -6.98 8.75 -11.07
C ALA A 50 -8.15 7.77 -11.20
N ASN A 51 -8.54 7.12 -10.11
CA ASN A 51 -9.67 6.18 -10.07
C ASN A 51 -11.01 6.88 -10.38
N GLN A 52 -11.21 8.12 -9.91
CA GLN A 52 -12.42 8.89 -10.20
C GLN A 52 -12.59 9.25 -11.68
N LYS A 53 -11.53 9.24 -12.49
CA LYS A 53 -11.63 9.48 -13.95
C LYS A 53 -12.44 8.39 -14.66
N GLY A 54 -12.52 7.18 -14.10
CA GLY A 54 -13.32 6.08 -14.62
C GLY A 54 -12.88 5.52 -15.98
N ILE A 55 -11.75 5.97 -16.53
CA ILE A 55 -11.20 5.51 -17.80
C ILE A 55 -9.82 4.89 -17.53
N TYR A 56 -9.73 3.57 -17.69
CA TYR A 56 -8.54 2.75 -17.41
C TYR A 56 -7.90 2.22 -18.70
N GLY A 57 -7.80 3.08 -19.71
CA GLY A 57 -7.24 2.74 -21.02
C GLY A 57 -5.72 2.80 -21.07
N TYR A 58 -5.17 2.70 -22.28
CA TYR A 58 -3.74 2.84 -22.51
C TYR A 58 -3.20 4.16 -21.94
N THR A 59 -2.18 4.05 -21.09
CA THR A 59 -1.49 5.18 -20.48
C THR A 59 -0.08 5.21 -21.04
N LEU A 60 0.28 6.31 -21.70
CA LEU A 60 1.67 6.58 -22.07
C LEU A 60 2.40 6.99 -20.79
N LEU A 61 3.40 6.22 -20.40
CA LEU A 61 4.39 6.68 -19.44
C LEU A 61 5.22 7.75 -20.16
N SER A 62 5.61 8.82 -19.46
CA SER A 62 6.55 9.79 -20.02
C SER A 62 7.80 9.06 -20.49
N ASP A 63 8.39 9.48 -21.62
CA ASP A 63 9.64 8.91 -22.15
C ASP A 63 10.89 9.30 -21.29
N ASP A 64 10.68 9.74 -20.05
CA ASP A 64 11.70 10.13 -19.06
C ASP A 64 12.02 8.97 -18.10
#